data_AF-A0A6B3E2D7-F1
#
_entry.id   AF-A0A6B3E2D7-F1
#
_cell.length_a   1.000
_cell.length_b   1.000
_cell.length_c   1.000
_cell.angle_alpha   90.00
_cell.angle_beta   90.00
_cell.angle_gamma   90.00
#
_symmetry.space_group_name_H-M   'P 1'
#
loop_
_entity.id
_entity.type
_entity.pdbx_description
1 polymer ?
#
loop_
_entity_poly.entity_id
_entity_poly.type
_entity_poly.pdbx_seq_one_letter_code
_entity_poly.pdbx_strand_id
1 'polypeptide(L)'
;MGAVSAADRRPKQDRSRATRQRLLEAAVACLAEHGWAGSTVSVVAERAGVSRGAAQHHFPTREDLFTAAVEYVAEERSTALAALFPQGGEGPAGDRRAVVAALVGLYTGPLFRAALHLWVAASNEDQLRPRVTELEARVGRESHRMAVELLGADESRPGVRETVQGFLDMARGLGLATLLTDDSARRERVVAQWAALLDEALG
;
A
#
# COMPACT_ATOMS: atom_id res chain seq x y z
N MET A 1 -34.07 2.81 -32.34
CA MET A 1 -33.35 2.50 -31.08
C MET A 1 -32.32 1.42 -31.36
N GLY A 2 -31.09 1.81 -31.67
CA GLY A 2 -30.02 0.89 -32.02
C GLY A 2 -29.47 0.19 -30.78
N ALA A 3 -29.54 -1.14 -30.77
CA ALA A 3 -28.90 -1.96 -29.75
C ALA A 3 -27.38 -1.77 -29.81
N VAL A 4 -26.80 -1.11 -28.81
CA VAL A 4 -25.35 -1.04 -28.62
C VAL A 4 -24.84 -2.46 -28.38
N SER A 5 -24.09 -2.99 -29.35
CA SER A 5 -23.52 -4.34 -29.33
C SER A 5 -22.59 -4.54 -28.13
N ALA A 6 -22.57 -5.74 -27.55
CA ALA A 6 -21.67 -6.11 -26.45
C ALA A 6 -20.18 -5.89 -26.80
N ALA A 7 -19.83 -5.92 -28.08
CA ALA A 7 -18.48 -5.64 -28.58
C ALA A 7 -18.09 -4.15 -28.52
N ASP A 8 -19.04 -3.21 -28.49
CA ASP A 8 -18.78 -1.76 -28.37
C ASP A 8 -18.70 -1.30 -26.90
N ARG A 9 -19.33 -2.08 -26.00
CA ARG A 9 -19.25 -1.87 -24.55
C ARG A 9 -17.88 -2.24 -23.96
N ARG A 10 -17.22 -3.29 -24.48
CA ARG A 10 -15.90 -3.75 -24.01
C ARG A 10 -14.80 -2.70 -24.20
N PRO A 11 -14.57 -2.10 -25.39
CA PRO A 11 -13.57 -1.04 -25.59
C PRO A 11 -13.82 0.22 -24.77
N LYS A 12 -15.08 0.51 -24.44
CA LYS A 12 -15.44 1.65 -23.57
C LYS A 12 -15.13 1.36 -22.11
N GLN A 13 -15.40 0.13 -21.65
CA GLN A 13 -15.10 -0.31 -20.29
C GLN A 13 -13.58 -0.39 -20.05
N ASP A 14 -12.81 -0.88 -21.01
CA ASP A 14 -11.35 -0.98 -20.91
C ASP A 14 -10.69 0.39 -20.84
N ARG A 15 -11.14 1.34 -21.67
CA ARG A 15 -10.67 2.75 -21.61
C ARG A 15 -11.03 3.43 -20.29
N SER A 16 -12.22 3.13 -19.75
CA SER A 16 -12.66 3.64 -18.44
C SER A 16 -11.78 3.11 -17.30
N ARG A 17 -11.46 1.81 -17.32
CA ARG A 17 -10.54 1.18 -16.35
C ARG A 17 -9.13 1.76 -16.43
N ALA A 18 -8.57 1.88 -17.64
CA ALA A 18 -7.25 2.47 -17.84
C ALA A 18 -7.18 3.94 -17.39
N THR A 19 -8.26 4.70 -17.60
CA THR A 19 -8.36 6.08 -17.11
C THR A 19 -8.40 6.14 -15.60
N ARG A 20 -9.20 5.27 -14.96
CA ARG A 20 -9.25 5.16 -13.51
C ARG A 20 -7.88 4.81 -12.92
N GLN A 21 -7.17 3.85 -13.51
CA GLN A 21 -5.82 3.45 -13.06
C GLN A 21 -4.83 4.63 -13.11
N ARG A 22 -4.76 5.35 -14.24
CA ARG A 22 -3.89 6.53 -14.37
C ARG A 22 -4.18 7.60 -13.31
N LEU A 23 -5.46 7.82 -12.98
CA LEU A 23 -5.86 8.76 -11.93
C LEU A 23 -5.36 8.32 -10.54
N LEU A 24 -5.44 7.02 -10.23
CA LEU A 24 -5.01 6.47 -8.93
C LEU A 24 -3.48 6.53 -8.77
N GLU A 25 -2.73 6.15 -9.81
CA GLU A 25 -1.27 6.25 -9.81
C GLU A 25 -0.80 7.70 -9.67
N ALA A 26 -1.41 8.61 -10.44
CA ALA A 26 -1.13 10.04 -10.34
C ALA A 26 -1.51 10.61 -8.97
N ALA A 27 -2.60 10.13 -8.36
CA ALA A 27 -3.04 10.54 -7.04
C ALA A 27 -2.02 10.17 -5.95
N VAL A 28 -1.51 8.94 -5.94
CA VAL A 28 -0.46 8.52 -5.00
C VAL A 28 0.80 9.36 -5.17
N ALA A 29 1.22 9.61 -6.42
CA ALA A 29 2.40 10.41 -6.69
C ALA A 29 2.22 11.88 -6.24
N CYS A 30 1.07 12.49 -6.51
CA CYS A 30 0.74 13.83 -6.02
C CYS A 30 0.76 13.90 -4.49
N LEU A 31 0.13 12.95 -3.80
CA LEU A 31 0.17 12.90 -2.33
C LEU A 31 1.59 12.75 -1.81
N ALA A 32 2.37 11.85 -2.41
CA ALA A 32 3.75 11.62 -2.01
C ALA A 32 4.61 12.86 -2.21
N GLU A 33 4.43 13.64 -3.28
CA GLU A 33 5.27 14.78 -3.61
C GLU A 33 4.81 16.11 -2.99
N HIS A 34 3.50 16.36 -2.97
CA HIS A 34 2.90 17.64 -2.61
C HIS A 34 2.11 17.60 -1.31
N GLY A 35 1.94 16.43 -0.71
CA GLY A 35 1.12 16.22 0.48
C GLY A 35 -0.37 16.43 0.23
N TRP A 36 -1.16 16.37 1.30
CA TRP A 36 -2.62 16.49 1.24
C TRP A 36 -3.10 17.85 0.72
N ALA A 37 -2.54 18.95 1.22
CA ALA A 37 -2.95 20.30 0.88
C ALA A 37 -2.67 20.67 -0.59
N GLY A 38 -1.54 20.22 -1.13
CA GLY A 38 -1.14 20.48 -2.52
C GLY A 38 -1.82 19.57 -3.55
N SER A 39 -2.54 18.54 -3.11
CA SER A 39 -3.11 17.53 -3.99
C SER A 39 -4.61 17.74 -4.16
N THR A 40 -5.06 18.06 -5.36
CA THR A 40 -6.50 18.21 -5.70
C THR A 40 -6.88 17.31 -6.87
N VAL A 41 -8.17 17.03 -7.04
CA VAL A 41 -8.67 16.26 -8.21
C VAL A 41 -8.21 16.88 -9.54
N SER A 42 -8.10 18.22 -9.61
CA SER A 42 -7.65 18.90 -10.83
C SER A 42 -6.15 18.72 -11.08
N VAL A 43 -5.31 18.82 -10.04
CA VAL A 43 -3.86 18.56 -10.14
C VAL A 43 -3.59 17.12 -10.54
N VAL A 44 -4.34 16.17 -9.96
CA VAL A 44 -4.24 14.76 -10.34
C VAL A 44 -4.68 14.52 -11.78
N ALA A 45 -5.79 15.13 -12.22
CA ALA A 45 -6.28 14.99 -13.58
C ALA A 45 -5.25 15.49 -14.61
N GLU A 46 -4.63 16.64 -14.35
CA GLU A 46 -3.55 17.19 -15.16
C GLU A 46 -2.37 16.22 -15.25
N ARG A 47 -1.88 15.73 -14.10
CA ARG A 47 -0.78 14.76 -14.04
C ARG A 47 -1.11 13.44 -14.76
N ALA A 48 -2.34 12.97 -14.66
CA ALA A 48 -2.80 11.74 -15.31
C ALA A 48 -2.99 11.89 -16.83
N GLY A 49 -2.96 13.11 -17.37
CA GLY A 49 -3.34 13.40 -18.76
C GLY A 49 -4.81 13.07 -19.02
N VAL A 50 -5.69 13.45 -18.08
CA VAL A 50 -7.14 13.20 -18.11
C VAL A 50 -7.87 14.53 -17.96
N SER A 51 -9.00 14.70 -18.65
CA SER A 51 -9.80 15.93 -18.49
C SER A 51 -10.40 16.03 -17.08
N ARG A 52 -10.55 17.25 -16.57
CA ARG A 52 -11.16 17.50 -15.25
C ARG A 52 -12.55 16.88 -15.12
N GLY A 53 -13.37 16.97 -16.17
CA GLY A 53 -14.71 16.38 -16.19
C GLY A 53 -14.69 14.85 -16.13
N ALA A 54 -13.76 14.19 -16.82
CA ALA A 54 -13.60 12.75 -16.73
C ALA A 54 -13.09 12.32 -15.34
N ALA A 55 -12.15 13.06 -14.75
CA ALA A 55 -11.66 12.80 -13.40
C ALA A 55 -12.78 12.93 -12.35
N GLN A 56 -13.59 14.00 -12.42
CA GLN A 56 -14.74 14.20 -11.53
C GLN A 56 -15.83 13.15 -11.71
N HIS A 57 -16.00 12.62 -12.92
CA HIS A 57 -16.92 11.50 -13.18
C HIS A 57 -16.46 10.21 -12.47
N HIS A 58 -15.15 9.95 -12.43
CA HIS A 58 -14.60 8.80 -11.73
C HIS A 58 -14.54 8.99 -10.21
N PHE A 59 -14.16 10.19 -9.77
CA PHE A 59 -13.96 10.54 -8.37
C PHE A 59 -14.59 11.92 -8.09
N PRO A 60 -15.83 11.95 -7.58
CA PRO A 60 -16.55 13.19 -7.32
C PRO A 60 -15.85 14.09 -6.30
N THR A 61 -15.22 13.48 -5.30
CA THR A 61 -14.50 14.18 -4.24
C THR A 61 -13.02 13.84 -4.23
N ARG A 62 -12.24 14.71 -3.59
CA ARG A 62 -10.81 14.51 -3.37
C ARG A 62 -10.58 13.32 -2.44
N GLU A 63 -11.46 13.18 -1.46
CA GLU A 63 -11.43 12.12 -0.45
C GLU A 63 -11.68 10.77 -1.11
N ASP A 64 -12.67 10.65 -2.01
CA ASP A 64 -12.92 9.43 -2.79
C ASP A 64 -11.72 9.03 -3.65
N LEU A 65 -11.06 10.01 -4.28
CA LEU A 65 -9.89 9.78 -5.11
C LEU A 65 -8.72 9.22 -4.29
N PHE A 66 -8.38 9.87 -3.18
CA PHE A 66 -7.16 9.53 -2.44
C PHE A 66 -7.29 8.28 -1.58
N THR A 67 -8.46 7.99 -0.99
CA THR A 67 -8.67 6.71 -0.30
C THR A 67 -8.60 5.56 -1.29
N ALA A 68 -9.25 5.68 -2.45
CA ALA A 68 -9.19 4.68 -3.51
C ALA A 68 -7.77 4.51 -4.08
N ALA A 69 -6.99 5.60 -4.18
CA ALA A 69 -5.62 5.58 -4.69
C ALA A 69 -4.68 4.79 -3.77
N VAL A 70 -4.73 5.08 -2.46
CA VAL A 70 -3.94 4.35 -1.46
C VAL A 70 -4.34 2.88 -1.40
N GLU A 71 -5.65 2.59 -1.43
CA GLU A 71 -6.19 1.23 -1.52
C GLU A 71 -5.63 0.46 -2.73
N TYR A 72 -5.81 1.02 -3.93
CA TYR A 72 -5.43 0.36 -5.17
C TYR A 72 -3.94 0.05 -5.22
N VAL A 73 -3.09 1.03 -4.86
CA VAL A 73 -1.64 0.84 -4.93
C VAL A 73 -1.14 -0.05 -3.79
N ALA A 74 -1.82 -0.10 -2.64
CA ALA A 74 -1.50 -1.08 -1.59
C ALA A 74 -1.80 -2.51 -2.04
N GLU A 75 -2.93 -2.73 -2.72
CA GLU A 75 -3.29 -4.03 -3.29
C GLU A 75 -2.29 -4.47 -4.36
N GLU A 76 -1.98 -3.61 -5.34
CA GLU A 76 -0.99 -3.89 -6.40
C GLU A 76 0.39 -4.23 -5.81
N ARG A 77 0.84 -3.51 -4.77
CA ARG A 77 2.11 -3.80 -4.10
C ARG A 77 2.09 -5.12 -3.36
N SER A 78 0.98 -5.46 -2.72
CA SER A 78 0.82 -6.73 -2.00
C SER A 78 0.85 -7.90 -2.99
N THR A 79 0.16 -7.78 -4.12
CA THR A 79 0.21 -8.75 -5.22
C THR A 79 1.61 -8.89 -5.82
N ALA A 80 2.29 -7.76 -6.09
CA ALA A 80 3.65 -7.77 -6.61
C ALA A 80 4.64 -8.42 -5.62
N LEU A 81 4.48 -8.16 -4.33
CA LEU A 81 5.29 -8.77 -3.28
C LEU A 81 5.08 -10.28 -3.20
N ALA A 82 3.82 -10.75 -3.20
CA ALA A 82 3.51 -12.17 -3.19
C ALA A 82 4.11 -12.89 -4.41
N ALA A 83 4.13 -12.26 -5.58
CA ALA A 83 4.71 -12.81 -6.80
C ALA A 83 6.25 -12.99 -6.74
N LEU A 84 6.95 -12.28 -5.84
CA LEU A 84 8.39 -12.48 -5.63
C LEU A 84 8.69 -13.79 -4.87
N PHE A 85 7.72 -14.31 -4.14
CA PHE A 85 7.87 -15.47 -3.25
C PHE A 85 6.79 -16.54 -3.55
N PRO A 86 6.77 -17.11 -4.77
CA PRO A 86 5.67 -17.97 -5.23
C PRO A 86 5.51 -19.30 -4.46
N GLN A 87 6.49 -19.70 -3.65
CA GLN A 87 6.47 -20.93 -2.85
C GLN A 87 6.40 -20.65 -1.34
N GLY A 88 6.15 -19.40 -0.93
CA GLY A 88 6.44 -18.96 0.46
C GLY A 88 7.95 -19.02 0.75
N GLY A 89 8.41 -18.42 1.84
CA GLY A 89 9.83 -18.42 2.21
C GLY A 89 10.42 -19.79 2.60
N GLU A 90 9.99 -20.90 1.99
CA GLU A 90 10.44 -22.25 2.30
C GLU A 90 11.88 -22.51 1.82
N GLY A 91 12.82 -22.52 2.78
CA GLY A 91 14.21 -22.92 2.55
C GLY A 91 15.08 -22.73 3.81
N PRO A 92 16.11 -23.57 4.04
CA PRO A 92 16.91 -23.50 5.27
C PRO A 92 17.76 -22.23 5.29
N ALA A 93 17.40 -21.26 6.15
CA ALA A 93 18.11 -19.99 6.38
C ALA A 93 18.29 -19.06 5.16
N GLY A 94 17.63 -19.36 4.05
CA GLY A 94 17.93 -18.79 2.73
C GLY A 94 16.76 -18.08 2.04
N ASP A 95 15.80 -17.49 2.77
CA ASP A 95 15.00 -16.38 2.20
C ASP A 95 14.25 -15.52 3.24
N ARG A 96 14.22 -15.90 4.54
CA ARG A 96 13.58 -15.10 5.61
C ARG A 96 14.02 -13.64 5.58
N ARG A 97 15.33 -13.42 5.46
CA ARG A 97 15.88 -12.06 5.40
C ARG A 97 15.35 -11.28 4.20
N ALA A 98 15.19 -11.90 3.03
CA ALA A 98 14.65 -11.20 1.87
C ALA A 98 13.15 -10.95 2.04
N VAL A 99 12.38 -11.91 2.57
CA VAL A 99 10.97 -11.71 2.93
C VAL A 99 10.80 -10.55 3.91
N VAL A 100 11.59 -10.53 4.99
CA VAL A 100 11.58 -9.45 5.99
C VAL A 100 11.98 -8.11 5.35
N ALA A 101 13.02 -8.09 4.52
CA ALA A 101 13.42 -6.89 3.80
C ALA A 101 12.32 -6.38 2.86
N ALA A 102 11.63 -7.28 2.17
CA ALA A 102 10.58 -6.95 1.22
C ALA A 102 9.30 -6.45 1.93
N LEU A 103 8.94 -7.06 3.06
CA LEU A 103 7.87 -6.59 3.94
C LEU A 103 8.18 -5.20 4.54
N VAL A 104 9.43 -4.96 4.96
CA VAL A 104 9.88 -3.60 5.36
C VAL A 104 9.79 -2.62 4.19
N GLY A 105 10.09 -3.07 2.97
CA GLY A 105 9.99 -2.29 1.74
C GLY A 105 8.60 -1.71 1.46
N LEU A 106 7.53 -2.34 1.97
CA LEU A 106 6.17 -1.80 1.88
C LEU A 106 6.05 -0.41 2.54
N TYR A 107 6.81 -0.20 3.62
CA TYR A 107 6.77 1.01 4.45
C TYR A 107 7.84 2.04 4.09
N THR A 108 8.82 1.72 3.24
CA THR A 108 9.93 2.64 2.95
C THR A 108 9.83 3.31 1.58
N GLY A 109 8.66 3.31 0.94
CA GLY A 109 8.45 3.83 -0.42
C GLY A 109 7.39 4.94 -0.54
N PRO A 110 7.19 5.49 -1.76
CA PRO A 110 6.29 6.62 -1.99
C PRO A 110 4.84 6.40 -1.56
N LEU A 111 4.31 5.18 -1.68
CA LEU A 111 2.96 4.85 -1.18
C LEU A 111 2.84 5.10 0.32
N PHE A 112 3.83 4.68 1.12
CA PHE A 112 3.78 4.88 2.56
C PHE A 112 3.79 6.36 2.91
N ARG A 113 4.61 7.16 2.21
CA ARG A 113 4.60 8.62 2.35
C ARG A 113 3.23 9.23 1.99
N ALA A 114 2.62 8.77 0.90
CA ALA A 114 1.26 9.20 0.53
C ALA A 114 0.22 8.83 1.60
N ALA A 115 0.29 7.61 2.13
CA ALA A 115 -0.60 7.13 3.19
C ALA A 115 -0.41 7.94 4.49
N LEU A 116 0.82 8.30 4.86
CA LEU A 116 1.10 9.17 6.00
C LEU A 116 0.45 10.55 5.85
N HIS A 117 0.52 11.17 4.67
CA HIS A 117 -0.17 12.43 4.42
C HIS A 117 -1.68 12.30 4.58
N LEU A 118 -2.25 11.17 4.16
CA LEU A 118 -3.68 10.87 4.33
C LEU A 118 -4.05 10.64 5.81
N TRP A 119 -3.22 9.95 6.58
CA TRP A 119 -3.43 9.74 8.02
C TRP A 119 -3.37 11.05 8.81
N VAL A 120 -2.39 11.92 8.50
CA VAL A 120 -2.29 13.25 9.12
C VAL A 120 -3.48 14.14 8.74
N ALA A 121 -3.98 14.03 7.51
CA ALA A 121 -5.22 14.73 7.14
C ALA A 121 -6.41 14.22 7.95
N ALA A 122 -6.58 12.89 8.03
CA ALA A 122 -7.66 12.25 8.77
C ALA A 122 -7.63 12.51 10.28
N SER A 123 -6.46 12.72 10.87
CA SER A 123 -6.37 13.08 12.28
C SER A 123 -6.96 14.47 12.56
N ASN A 124 -6.92 15.38 11.58
CA ASN A 124 -7.38 16.77 11.69
C ASN A 124 -8.76 17.03 11.06
N GLU A 125 -9.25 16.13 10.20
CA GLU A 125 -10.53 16.28 9.48
C GLU A 125 -11.52 15.17 9.88
N ASP A 126 -12.53 15.51 10.69
CA ASP A 126 -13.49 14.52 11.23
C ASP A 126 -14.28 13.77 10.14
N GLN A 127 -14.54 14.40 8.99
CA GLN A 127 -15.26 13.78 7.88
C GLN A 127 -14.41 12.72 7.14
N LEU A 128 -13.09 12.87 7.17
CA LEU A 128 -12.15 11.95 6.52
C LEU A 128 -11.79 10.77 7.42
N ARG A 129 -11.81 10.98 8.74
CA ARG A 129 -11.41 9.99 9.75
C ARG A 129 -12.05 8.60 9.55
N PRO A 130 -13.39 8.46 9.42
CA PRO A 130 -14.01 7.13 9.30
C PRO A 130 -13.53 6.36 8.06
N ARG A 131 -13.41 7.07 6.93
CA ARG A 131 -12.98 6.48 5.65
C ARG A 131 -11.54 5.98 5.72
N VAL A 132 -10.67 6.76 6.36
CA VAL A 132 -9.24 6.42 6.47
C VAL A 132 -9.00 5.33 7.50
N THR A 133 -9.74 5.30 8.61
CA THR A 133 -9.67 4.20 9.58
C THR A 133 -10.17 2.88 8.98
N GLU A 134 -11.24 2.91 8.18
CA GLU A 134 -11.71 1.71 7.47
C GLU A 134 -10.67 1.19 6.47
N LEU A 135 -10.08 2.10 5.69
CA LEU A 135 -8.98 1.80 4.76
C LEU A 135 -7.77 1.20 5.48
N GLU A 136 -7.32 1.84 6.56
CA GLU A 136 -6.19 1.37 7.37
C GLU A 136 -6.45 -0.03 7.93
N ALA A 137 -7.64 -0.27 8.47
CA ALA A 137 -8.00 -1.57 9.01
C ALA A 137 -8.00 -2.66 7.92
N ARG A 138 -8.47 -2.34 6.71
CA ARG A 138 -8.45 -3.28 5.58
C ARG A 138 -7.03 -3.56 5.10
N VAL A 139 -6.23 -2.52 4.83
CA VAL A 139 -4.84 -2.67 4.38
C VAL A 139 -3.98 -3.37 5.44
N GLY A 140 -4.20 -3.07 6.71
CA GLY A 140 -3.51 -3.72 7.83
C GLY A 140 -3.81 -5.22 7.91
N ARG A 141 -5.09 -5.62 7.76
CA ARG A 141 -5.47 -7.05 7.71
C ARG A 141 -4.83 -7.78 6.54
N GLU A 142 -4.82 -7.17 5.35
CA GLU A 142 -4.20 -7.78 4.17
C GLU A 142 -2.68 -7.88 4.32
N SER A 143 -2.03 -6.84 4.85
CA SER A 143 -0.58 -6.84 5.13
C SER A 143 -0.20 -7.92 6.14
N HIS A 144 -0.99 -8.09 7.20
CA HIS A 144 -0.79 -9.15 8.19
C HIS A 144 -0.96 -10.53 7.60
N ARG A 145 -2.06 -10.77 6.84
CA ARG A 145 -2.30 -12.05 6.16
C ARG A 145 -1.14 -12.41 5.24
N MET A 146 -0.71 -11.47 4.42
CA MET A 146 0.42 -11.66 3.50
C MET A 146 1.71 -11.94 4.26
N ALA A 147 1.99 -11.22 5.36
CA ALA A 147 3.16 -11.49 6.18
C ALA A 147 3.12 -12.91 6.77
N VAL A 148 1.99 -13.35 7.31
CA VAL A 148 1.80 -14.72 7.81
C VAL A 148 2.11 -15.76 6.73
N GLU A 149 1.55 -15.59 5.53
CA GLU A 149 1.74 -16.49 4.40
C GLU A 149 3.20 -16.54 3.94
N LEU A 150 3.81 -15.37 3.67
CA LEU A 150 5.20 -15.28 3.21
C LEU A 150 6.20 -15.79 4.24
N LEU A 151 5.89 -15.59 5.53
CA LEU A 151 6.71 -16.06 6.64
C LEU A 151 6.45 -17.54 6.97
N GLY A 152 5.47 -18.21 6.36
CA GLY A 152 5.07 -19.57 6.75
C GLY A 152 4.70 -19.66 8.24
N ALA A 153 4.11 -18.60 8.79
CA ALA A 153 3.87 -18.47 10.22
C ALA A 153 2.61 -19.25 10.64
N ASP A 154 2.74 -20.16 11.62
CA ASP A 154 1.61 -20.88 12.21
C ASP A 154 1.00 -20.08 13.37
N GLU A 155 -0.05 -19.30 13.08
CA GLU A 155 -0.76 -18.50 14.09
C GLU A 155 -1.54 -19.33 15.12
N SER A 156 -1.65 -20.66 14.98
CA SER A 156 -2.24 -21.51 16.02
C SER A 156 -1.33 -21.64 17.25
N ARG A 157 -0.03 -21.38 17.09
CA ARG A 157 0.94 -21.35 18.17
C ARG A 157 0.82 -20.03 18.96
N PRO A 158 0.70 -20.07 20.30
CA PRO A 158 0.63 -18.87 21.11
C PRO A 158 1.80 -17.91 20.86
N GLY A 159 1.50 -16.62 20.65
CA GLY A 159 2.51 -15.57 20.46
C GLY A 159 2.97 -15.35 19.02
N VAL A 160 2.68 -16.26 18.07
CA VAL A 160 3.12 -16.11 16.67
C VAL A 160 2.42 -14.92 16.00
N ARG A 161 1.10 -14.78 16.21
CA ARG A 161 0.32 -13.65 15.70
C ARG A 161 0.89 -12.32 16.19
N GLU A 162 1.15 -12.21 17.49
CA GLU A 162 1.69 -11.01 18.12
C GLU A 162 3.12 -10.72 17.62
N THR A 163 3.91 -11.75 17.36
CA THR A 163 5.26 -11.62 16.81
C THR A 163 5.23 -11.05 15.39
N VAL A 164 4.36 -11.58 14.52
CA VAL A 164 4.20 -11.08 13.14
C VAL A 164 3.66 -9.65 13.15
N GLN A 165 2.66 -9.35 13.99
CA GLN A 165 2.11 -8.01 14.12
C GLN A 165 3.16 -7.02 14.65
N GLY A 166 3.91 -7.40 15.69
CA GLY A 166 4.99 -6.59 16.25
C GLY A 166 6.10 -6.31 15.25
N PHE A 167 6.43 -7.28 14.40
CA PHE A 167 7.33 -7.07 13.26
C PHE A 167 6.79 -6.01 12.29
N LEU A 168 5.51 -6.09 11.90
CA LEU A 168 4.91 -5.11 10.98
C LEU A 168 4.84 -3.70 11.59
N ASP A 169 4.55 -3.60 12.89
CA ASP A 169 4.53 -2.32 13.60
C ASP A 169 5.94 -1.70 13.67
N MET A 170 6.95 -2.52 13.90
CA MET A 170 8.36 -2.10 13.83
C MET A 170 8.76 -1.69 12.41
N ALA A 171 8.37 -2.44 11.38
CA ALA A 171 8.61 -2.12 9.98
C ALA A 171 7.99 -0.77 9.58
N ARG A 172 6.76 -0.49 10.04
CA ARG A 172 6.10 0.82 9.92
C ARG A 172 6.92 1.92 10.59
N GLY A 173 7.44 1.67 11.80
CA GLY A 173 8.30 2.60 12.54
C GLY A 173 9.60 2.93 11.80
N LEU A 174 10.23 1.94 11.15
CA LEU A 174 11.39 2.17 10.27
C LEU A 174 11.02 3.04 9.08
N GLY A 175 9.87 2.79 8.45
CA GLY A 175 9.34 3.62 7.37
C GLY A 175 9.17 5.09 7.76
N LEU A 176 8.73 5.37 9.00
CA LEU A 176 8.63 6.73 9.51
C LEU A 176 10.01 7.38 9.69
N ALA A 177 11.00 6.61 10.14
CA ALA A 177 12.34 7.12 10.39
C ALA A 177 13.11 7.50 9.11
N THR A 178 12.73 6.96 7.94
CA THR A 178 13.37 7.29 6.65
C THR A 178 12.97 8.66 6.09
N LEU A 179 11.92 9.30 6.64
CA LEU A 179 11.36 10.53 6.07
C LEU A 179 12.28 11.76 6.19
N LEU A 180 13.14 11.78 7.21
CA LEU A 180 13.95 12.96 7.54
C LEU A 180 15.44 12.75 7.28
N THR A 181 15.90 11.50 7.35
CA THR A 181 17.31 11.15 7.25
C THR A 181 17.47 9.83 6.53
N ASP A 182 18.56 9.67 5.77
CA ASP A 182 18.94 8.36 5.26
C ASP A 182 19.42 7.47 6.40
N ASP A 183 18.58 6.49 6.77
CA ASP A 183 18.88 5.52 7.82
C ASP A 183 19.22 4.12 7.26
N SER A 184 19.55 4.01 5.97
CA SER A 184 19.68 2.73 5.26
C SER A 184 20.62 1.75 5.96
N ALA A 185 21.80 2.20 6.41
CA ALA A 185 22.74 1.36 7.13
C ALA A 185 22.18 0.84 8.47
N ARG A 186 21.41 1.65 9.20
CA ARG A 186 20.75 1.21 10.45
C ARG A 186 19.63 0.23 10.13
N ARG A 187 18.81 0.55 9.14
CA ARG A 187 17.67 -0.26 8.69
C ARG A 187 18.11 -1.66 8.27
N GLU A 188 19.19 -1.78 7.50
CA GLU A 188 19.76 -3.07 7.11
C GLU A 188 20.13 -3.96 8.30
N ARG A 189 20.74 -3.37 9.35
CA ARG A 189 21.07 -4.10 10.59
C ARG A 189 19.82 -4.53 11.35
N VAL A 190 18.82 -3.65 11.45
CA VAL A 190 17.54 -3.97 12.11
C VAL A 190 16.81 -5.08 11.35
N VAL A 191 16.73 -5.01 10.02
CA VAL A 191 16.16 -6.06 9.16
C VAL A 191 16.87 -7.39 9.39
N ALA A 192 18.21 -7.41 9.42
CA ALA A 192 18.98 -8.63 9.67
C ALA A 192 18.69 -9.22 11.06
N GLN A 193 18.61 -8.37 12.09
CA GLN A 193 18.29 -8.81 13.45
C GLN A 193 16.87 -9.40 13.55
N TRP A 194 15.89 -8.75 12.93
CA TRP A 194 14.50 -9.22 12.97
C TRP A 194 14.28 -10.48 12.14
N ALA A 195 15.03 -10.67 11.06
CA ALA A 195 15.03 -11.94 10.34
C ALA A 195 15.47 -13.10 11.25
N ALA A 196 16.58 -12.93 11.99
CA ALA A 196 17.04 -13.94 12.94
C ALA A 196 16.03 -14.22 14.07
N LEU A 197 15.43 -13.17 14.64
CA LEU A 197 14.40 -13.32 15.68
C LEU A 197 13.15 -14.03 15.16
N LEU A 198 12.75 -13.76 13.92
CA LEU A 198 11.60 -14.42 13.29
C LEU A 198 11.91 -15.88 12.95
N ASP A 199 13.13 -16.20 12.52
CA ASP A 199 13.53 -17.61 12.34
C ASP A 199 13.43 -18.39 13.65
N GLU A 200 13.95 -17.83 14.75
CA GLU A 200 13.86 -18.48 16.07
C GLU A 200 12.40 -18.61 16.57
N ALA A 201 11.59 -17.57 16.39
CA ALA A 201 10.21 -17.55 16.87
C ALA A 201 9.28 -18.47 16.06
N LEU A 202 9.51 -18.58 14.76
CA LEU A 202 8.66 -19.34 13.84
C LEU A 202 9.09 -20.80 13.68
N GLY A 203 10.34 -21.15 14.02
CA GLY A 203 10.86 -22.53 13.99
C GLY A 203 11.27 -22.96 12.59
#